data_AF-A0A966TXY8-F1
#
_entry.id   AF-A0A966TXY8-F1
#
_cell.length_a   1.000
_cell.length_b   1.000
_cell.length_c   1.000
_cell.angle_alpha   90.00
_cell.angle_beta   90.00
_cell.angle_gamma   90.00
#
_symmetry.space_group_name_H-M   'P 1'
#
loop_
_entity.id
_entity.type
_entity.pdbx_description
1 polymer ?
#
loop_
_entity_poly.entity_id
_entity_poly.type
_entity_poly.pdbx_seq_one_letter_code
_entity_poly.pdbx_strand_id
1 'polypeptide(L)'
;MIAVFFLLGLLGVLVFAAASGAAAVPIAEILMLIGIFVVFFGSGVYIAAVLGVLAFLTGFLFSDRPWWNFAGQTLWGPSSNFVLVAVPL
;
A
#
# COMPACT_ATOMS: atom_id res chain seq x y z
N MET A 1 5.09 16.19 10.43
CA MET A 1 5.25 17.28 9.42
C MET A 1 6.07 16.83 8.22
N ILE A 2 7.29 16.30 8.39
CA ILE A 2 8.14 15.82 7.26
C ILE A 2 7.47 14.77 6.37
N ALA A 3 6.74 13.82 6.94
CA ALA A 3 6.03 12.78 6.18
C ALA A 3 4.93 13.34 5.27
N VAL A 4 4.24 14.40 5.70
CA VAL A 4 3.20 15.05 4.89
C VAL A 4 3.83 15.74 3.69
N PHE A 5 4.93 16.48 3.88
CA PHE A 5 5.67 17.10 2.78
C PHE A 5 6.24 16.07 1.80
N PHE A 6 6.76 14.96 2.31
CA PHE A 6 7.25 13.86 1.48
C PHE A 6 6.14 13.25 0.62
N LEU A 7 4.98 12.94 1.22
CA LEU A 7 3.84 12.37 0.50
C LEU A 7 3.28 13.33 -0.55
N LEU A 8 3.18 14.63 -0.24
CA LEU A 8 2.75 15.65 -1.20
C LEU A 8 3.75 15.84 -2.34
N GLY A 9 5.04 15.81 -2.06
CA GLY A 9 6.09 15.86 -3.08
C GLY A 9 6.03 14.65 -4.03
N LEU A 10 5.84 13.46 -3.47
CA LEU A 10 5.73 12.21 -4.23
C LEU A 10 4.45 12.20 -5.08
N LEU A 11 3.32 12.68 -4.55
CA LEU A 11 2.09 12.91 -5.30
C LEU A 11 2.33 13.85 -6.50
N GLY A 12 3.03 14.96 -6.30
CA GLY A 12 3.35 15.91 -7.36
C GLY A 12 4.17 15.30 -8.50
N VAL A 13 5.18 14.50 -8.18
CA VAL A 13 5.97 13.74 -9.16
C VAL A 13 5.09 12.76 -9.94
N LEU A 14 4.18 12.07 -9.25
CA LEU A 14 3.27 11.09 -9.84
C LEU A 14 2.27 11.73 -10.81
N VAL A 15 1.70 12.88 -10.44
CA VAL A 15 0.80 13.66 -11.30
C VAL A 15 1.54 14.21 -12.52
N PHE A 16 2.78 14.70 -12.34
CA PHE A 16 3.61 15.15 -13.45
C PHE A 16 3.94 14.01 -14.42
N ALA A 17 4.30 12.83 -13.91
CA ALA A 17 4.58 11.64 -14.71
C ALA A 17 3.34 11.14 -15.46
N ALA A 18 2.15 11.27 -14.88
CA ALA A 18 0.90 10.94 -15.55
C ALA A 18 0.55 11.96 -16.64
N ALA A 19 0.75 13.25 -16.39
CA ALA A 19 0.47 14.33 -17.34
C ALA A 19 1.43 14.34 -18.55
N SER A 20 2.65 13.83 -18.40
CA SER A 20 3.62 13.71 -19.49
C SER A 20 3.35 12.53 -20.44
N GLY A 21 2.29 11.74 -20.20
CA GLY A 21 1.90 10.61 -21.04
C GLY A 21 2.88 9.43 -21.01
N ALA A 22 3.83 9.43 -20.07
CA ALA A 22 4.86 8.40 -19.96
C ALA A 22 4.30 7.03 -19.55
N ALA A 23 3.14 7.00 -18.88
CA ALA A 23 2.44 5.78 -18.50
C ALA A 23 0.95 6.06 -18.20
N ALA A 24 0.09 5.06 -18.41
CA ALA A 24 -1.26 5.07 -17.89
C ALA A 24 -1.21 4.90 -16.36
N VAL A 25 -1.22 6.02 -15.64
CA VAL A 25 -1.17 6.04 -14.18
C VAL A 25 -2.59 5.97 -13.61
N PRO A 26 -2.90 5.02 -12.70
CA PRO A 26 -4.20 4.92 -12.04
C PRO A 26 -4.37 6.01 -10.96
N ILE A 27 -4.54 7.27 -11.39
CA ILE A 27 -4.56 8.45 -10.52
C ILE A 27 -5.72 8.38 -9.50
N ALA A 28 -6.89 7.89 -9.91
CA ALA A 28 -8.07 7.88 -9.06
C ALA A 28 -7.90 6.95 -7.85
N GLU A 29 -7.35 5.77 -8.08
CA GLU A 29 -7.05 4.75 -7.08
C GLU A 29 -5.97 5.24 -6.11
N ILE A 30 -4.95 5.94 -6.62
CA ILE A 30 -3.90 6.54 -5.81
C ILE A 30 -4.47 7.64 -4.89
N LEU A 31 -5.28 8.55 -5.43
CA LEU A 31 -5.91 9.61 -4.64
C LEU A 31 -6.86 9.04 -3.58
N MET A 32 -7.59 7.98 -3.90
CA MET A 32 -8.44 7.26 -2.95
C MET A 32 -7.62 6.70 -1.77
N LEU A 33 -6.51 6.01 -2.05
CA LEU A 33 -5.65 5.45 -1.01
C LEU A 33 -5.02 6.53 -0.12
N ILE A 34 -4.61 7.65 -0.70
CA ILE A 34 -4.08 8.80 0.05
C ILE A 34 -5.18 9.39 0.95
N GLY A 35 -6.40 9.56 0.44
CA GLY A 35 -7.54 10.02 1.24
C GLY A 35 -7.82 9.10 2.42
N ILE A 36 -7.87 7.79 2.18
CA ILE A 36 -8.06 6.77 3.23
C ILE A 36 -6.94 6.84 4.28
N PHE A 37 -5.68 6.96 3.85
CA PHE A 37 -4.54 7.14 4.75
C PHE A 37 -4.69 8.39 5.62
N VAL A 38 -5.01 9.54 5.03
CA VAL A 38 -5.17 10.81 5.76
C VAL A 38 -6.30 10.72 6.79
N VAL A 39 -7.43 10.10 6.44
CA VAL A 39 -8.56 9.90 7.36
C VAL A 39 -8.15 9.02 8.54
N PHE A 40 -7.57 7.85 8.29
CA PHE A 40 -7.16 6.94 9.36
C PHE A 40 -6.08 7.55 10.26
N PHE A 41 -5.08 8.21 9.67
CA PHE A 41 -4.01 8.84 10.42
C PHE A 41 -4.50 10.06 11.21
N GLY A 42 -5.39 10.86 10.63
CA GLY A 42 -6.01 12.01 11.30
C GLY A 42 -6.95 11.60 12.44
N SER A 43 -7.58 10.43 12.36
CA SER A 43 -8.45 9.89 13.41
C SER A 43 -7.71 9.22 14.58
N GLY A 44 -6.37 9.11 14.53
CA GLY A 44 -5.57 8.54 15.63
C GLY A 44 -5.62 7.01 15.75
N VAL A 45 -5.96 6.31 14.67
CA VAL A 45 -6.03 4.83 14.65
C VAL A 45 -4.63 4.21 14.73
N TYR A 46 -4.54 3.03 15.35
CA TYR A 46 -3.28 2.29 15.49
C TYR A 46 -2.58 2.05 14.14
N ILE A 47 -1.33 2.52 14.04
CA ILE A 47 -0.60 2.59 12.78
C ILE A 47 -0.48 1.24 12.07
N ALA A 48 -0.26 0.14 12.79
CA ALA A 48 -0.09 -1.16 12.15
C ALA A 48 -1.40 -1.68 11.54
N ALA A 49 -2.55 -1.36 12.15
CA ALA A 49 -3.86 -1.70 11.58
C ALA A 49 -4.08 -0.91 10.27
N VAL A 50 -3.74 0.38 10.26
CA VAL A 50 -3.84 1.23 9.07
C VAL A 50 -2.95 0.70 7.94
N LEU A 51 -1.68 0.36 8.25
CA LEU A 51 -0.75 -0.19 7.27
C LEU A 51 -1.22 -1.56 6.73
N GLY A 52 -1.81 -2.40 7.60
CA GLY A 52 -2.40 -3.68 7.18
C GLY A 52 -3.56 -3.48 6.20
N VAL A 53 -4.50 -2.59 6.52
CA VAL A 53 -5.64 -2.28 5.65
C VAL A 53 -5.17 -1.69 4.32
N LEU A 54 -4.20 -0.77 4.34
CA LEU A 54 -3.66 -0.17 3.12
C LEU A 54 -2.91 -1.19 2.25
N ALA A 55 -2.21 -2.15 2.84
CA ALA A 55 -1.56 -3.24 2.11
C ALA A 55 -2.59 -4.15 1.41
N PHE A 56 -3.74 -4.39 2.05
CA PHE A 56 -4.83 -5.15 1.45
C PHE A 56 -5.55 -4.39 0.34
N LEU A 57 -5.80 -3.09 0.52
CA LEU A 57 -6.43 -2.24 -0.48
C LEU A 57 -5.54 -2.05 -1.72
N THR A 58 -4.24 -1.89 -1.53
CA THR A 58 -3.29 -1.82 -2.66
C THR A 58 -3.24 -3.13 -3.43
N GLY A 59 -3.23 -4.27 -2.74
CA GLY A 59 -3.34 -5.59 -3.39
C GLY A 59 -4.66 -5.81 -4.12
N PHE A 60 -5.75 -5.19 -3.69
CA PHE A 60 -7.04 -5.27 -4.37
C PHE A 60 -7.09 -4.36 -5.61
N LEU A 61 -6.58 -3.13 -5.50
CA LEU A 61 -6.69 -2.11 -6.55
C LEU A 61 -5.67 -2.27 -7.68
N PHE A 62 -4.47 -2.79 -7.38
CA PHE A 62 -3.35 -2.76 -8.33
C PHE A 62 -2.76 -4.13 -8.68
N SER A 63 -3.27 -5.22 -8.10
CA SER A 63 -2.70 -6.53 -8.37
C SER A 63 -3.39 -7.22 -9.53
N ASP A 64 -2.63 -7.64 -10.54
CA ASP A 64 -3.13 -8.40 -11.68
C ASP A 64 -3.53 -9.85 -11.32
N ARG A 65 -3.07 -10.33 -10.15
CA ARG A 65 -3.42 -11.65 -9.62
C ARG A 65 -4.78 -11.61 -8.92
N PRO A 66 -5.54 -12.72 -8.91
CA PRO A 66 -6.74 -12.83 -8.11
C PRO A 66 -6.46 -12.45 -6.64
N TRP A 67 -7.28 -11.56 -6.07
CA TRP A 67 -6.99 -10.93 -4.78
C TRP A 67 -6.77 -11.94 -3.64
N TRP A 68 -7.49 -13.05 -3.62
CA TRP A 68 -7.29 -14.12 -2.65
C TRP A 68 -5.88 -14.75 -2.72
N ASN A 69 -5.29 -14.86 -3.92
CA ASN A 69 -3.90 -15.31 -4.06
C ASN A 69 -2.91 -14.26 -3.56
N PHE A 70 -3.19 -12.97 -3.78
CA PHE A 70 -2.42 -11.88 -3.18
C PHE A 70 -2.44 -11.98 -1.66
N ALA A 71 -3.64 -12.02 -1.07
CA ALA A 71 -3.84 -12.03 0.37
C ALA A 71 -3.19 -13.26 1.02
N GLY A 72 -3.39 -14.44 0.43
CA GLY A 72 -2.78 -15.69 0.89
C GLY A 72 -1.26 -15.60 0.96
N GLN A 73 -0.59 -15.13 -0.10
CA GLN A 73 0.87 -15.02 -0.09
C GLN A 73 1.39 -13.96 0.88
N THR A 74 0.74 -12.80 0.95
CA THR A 74 1.16 -11.71 1.84
C THR A 74 1.02 -12.09 3.32
N LEU A 75 -0.05 -12.81 3.68
CA LEU A 75 -0.28 -13.28 5.05
C LEU A 75 0.59 -14.49 5.41
N TRP A 76 0.75 -15.43 4.48
CA TRP A 76 1.42 -16.71 4.76
C TRP A 76 2.94 -16.66 4.65
N GLY A 77 3.49 -15.73 3.86
CA GLY A 77 4.94 -15.60 3.65
C GLY A 77 5.75 -15.48 4.94
N PRO A 78 5.41 -14.56 5.87
CA PRO A 78 6.09 -14.45 7.15
C PRO A 78 6.00 -15.72 8.01
N SER A 79 4.85 -16.41 7.99
CA SER A 79 4.63 -17.64 8.75
C SER A 79 5.51 -18.78 8.26
N SER A 80 5.62 -19.00 6.95
CA SER A 80 6.52 -20.01 6.38
C SER A 80 7.99 -19.69 6.69
N ASN A 81 8.40 -18.44 6.54
CA ASN A 81 9.77 -18.03 6.84
C ASN A 81 10.12 -18.19 8.33
N PHE A 82 9.17 -17.90 9.23
CA PHE A 82 9.35 -18.14 10.65
C PHE A 82 9.58 -19.62 10.94
N VAL A 83 8.78 -20.53 10.36
CA VAL A 83 8.99 -21.98 10.55
C VAL A 83 10.37 -22.41 10.06
N LEU A 84 10.79 -21.93 8.89
CA LEU A 84 12.10 -22.29 8.30
C LEU A 84 13.31 -21.76 9.09
N VAL A 85 13.14 -20.65 9.83
CA VAL A 85 14.24 -20.04 10.61
C VAL A 85 14.20 -20.47 12.08
N ALA A 86 13.01 -20.64 12.66
CA ALA A 86 12.83 -20.90 14.08
C ALA A 86 12.79 -22.40 14.44
N VAL A 87 12.49 -23.28 13.47
CA VAL A 87 12.56 -24.73 13.65
C VAL A 87 13.87 -25.22 13.04
N PRO A 88 14.87 -25.62 13.85
CA PRO A 88 16.09 -26.22 13.32
C PRO A 88 15.72 -27.53 12.60
N LEU A 89 16.17 -27.67 11.34
CA LEU A 89 16.19 -28.95 10.63
C LEU A 89 17.24 -29.88 11.23
#